data_AF-A0A7S2U9S9-F1
#
_entry.id   AF-A0A7S2U9S9-F1
#
_cell.length_a   1.000
_cell.length_b   1.000
_cell.length_c   1.000
_cell.angle_alpha   90.00
_cell.angle_beta   90.00
_cell.angle_gamma   90.00
#
_symmetry.space_group_name_H-M   'P 1'
#
loop_
_entity.id
_entity.type
_entity.pdbx_description
1 polymer ?
#
loop_
_entity_poly.entity_id
_entity_poly.type
_entity_poly.pdbx_seq_one_letter_code
_entity_poly.pdbx_strand_id
1 'polypeptide(L)'
;MPPSQFEDKEIDASMNFLLWLACCPFTVGAVPYKTTLMLDGEEVNKTDVNLCGKTVSRRPYGELGSVDKSNCLCCYSVTSGLGEIAPGCGCDEQKVDEIVSDLKQRMKGRGDTGQIARAEEQLDKIAQLEAKVDLILDHLNIPQPNEMNRNLA
;
A
#
# COMPACT_ATOMS: atom_id res chain seq x y z
N MET A 1 1.02 18.96 6.88
CA MET A 1 0.83 17.67 6.18
C MET A 1 2.09 17.43 5.38
N PRO A 2 2.87 16.37 5.65
CA PRO A 2 4.07 16.09 4.87
C PRO A 2 3.67 15.87 3.40
N PRO A 3 4.50 16.31 2.43
CA PRO A 3 4.20 16.11 1.02
C PRO A 3 4.11 14.60 0.73
N SER A 4 3.04 14.21 0.04
CA SER A 4 2.89 12.87 -0.53
C SER A 4 4.15 12.54 -1.34
N GLN A 5 4.86 11.47 -0.98
CA GLN A 5 6.06 11.04 -1.72
C GLN A 5 5.75 10.47 -3.11
N PHE A 6 4.47 10.27 -3.44
CA PHE A 6 4.03 9.70 -4.71
C PHE A 6 3.16 10.69 -5.49
N GLU A 7 3.41 10.80 -6.79
CA GLU A 7 2.59 11.58 -7.72
C GLU A 7 1.27 10.85 -8.00
N ASP A 8 0.18 11.61 -8.15
CA ASP A 8 -1.13 11.06 -8.41
C ASP A 8 -1.16 10.47 -9.83
N LYS A 9 -1.56 9.19 -9.94
CA LYS A 9 -1.55 8.45 -11.21
C LYS A 9 -2.94 7.88 -11.48
N GLU A 10 -3.50 8.19 -12.64
CA GLU A 10 -4.73 7.59 -13.14
C GLU A 10 -4.39 6.46 -14.12
N ILE A 11 -4.89 5.26 -13.85
CA ILE A 11 -4.74 4.09 -14.70
C ILE A 11 -6.12 3.68 -15.21
N ASP A 12 -6.30 3.67 -16.54
CA ASP A 12 -7.48 3.13 -17.19
C ASP A 12 -7.31 1.60 -17.35
N ALA A 13 -8.03 0.84 -16.52
CA ALA A 13 -8.09 -0.61 -16.53
C ALA A 13 -9.41 -1.12 -17.17
N SER A 14 -9.99 -0.35 -18.10
CA SER A 14 -11.20 -0.75 -18.81
C SER A 14 -11.07 -2.07 -19.57
N MET A 15 -12.19 -2.78 -19.64
CA MET A 15 -12.32 -4.02 -20.37
C MET A 15 -13.01 -3.73 -21.70
N ASN A 16 -12.44 -4.21 -22.80
CA ASN A 16 -13.09 -4.07 -24.10
C ASN A 16 -14.33 -4.98 -24.15
N PHE A 17 -15.51 -4.37 -24.07
CA PHE A 17 -16.82 -5.05 -24.02
C PHE A 17 -17.02 -6.05 -25.17
N LEU A 18 -16.51 -5.74 -26.37
CA LEU A 18 -16.59 -6.63 -27.54
C LEU A 18 -15.71 -7.87 -27.40
N LEU A 19 -14.55 -7.75 -26.77
CA LEU A 19 -13.62 -8.87 -26.54
C LEU A 19 -14.14 -9.82 -25.45
N TRP A 20 -14.78 -9.26 -24.43
CA TRP A 20 -15.39 -10.02 -23.34
C TRP A 20 -16.63 -10.81 -23.78
N LEU A 21 -17.49 -10.23 -24.62
CA LEU A 21 -18.63 -10.94 -25.22
C LEU A 21 -18.19 -12.17 -26.03
N ALA A 22 -17.00 -12.12 -26.65
CA ALA A 22 -16.43 -13.24 -27.38
C ALA A 22 -15.87 -14.35 -26.47
N CYS A 23 -15.34 -13.99 -25.30
CA CYS A 23 -14.71 -14.94 -24.38
C CYS A 23 -15.68 -15.53 -23.34
N CYS A 24 -16.73 -14.79 -22.95
CA CYS A 24 -17.69 -15.17 -21.90
C CYS A 24 -19.14 -14.69 -22.23
N PRO A 25 -19.82 -15.31 -23.21
CA PRO A 25 -21.11 -14.83 -23.73
C PRO A 25 -22.28 -14.91 -22.72
N PHE A 26 -22.14 -15.64 -21.61
CA PHE A 26 -23.22 -15.88 -20.63
C PHE A 26 -23.32 -14.84 -19.50
N THR A 27 -22.46 -13.82 -19.47
CA THR A 27 -22.36 -12.90 -18.32
C THR A 27 -22.89 -11.48 -18.57
N VAL A 28 -23.68 -11.30 -19.63
CA VAL A 28 -24.24 -10.02 -20.09
C VAL A 28 -24.91 -9.24 -18.95
N GLY A 29 -24.34 -8.08 -18.59
CA GLY A 29 -24.96 -7.09 -17.70
C GLY A 29 -24.34 -6.94 -16.31
N ALA A 30 -23.48 -7.86 -15.86
CA ALA A 30 -22.92 -7.83 -14.49
C ALA A 30 -21.49 -7.28 -14.37
N VAL A 31 -20.79 -7.06 -15.50
CA VAL A 31 -19.36 -6.74 -15.51
C VAL A 31 -19.11 -5.28 -15.91
N PRO A 32 -18.22 -4.55 -15.20
CA PRO A 32 -17.82 -3.20 -15.60
C PRO A 32 -17.16 -3.19 -16.97
N TYR A 33 -17.62 -2.27 -17.82
CA TYR A 33 -16.96 -2.00 -19.10
C TYR A 33 -15.85 -0.95 -18.94
N LYS A 34 -15.90 -0.12 -17.89
CA LYS A 34 -14.87 0.86 -17.57
C LYS A 34 -14.49 0.76 -16.10
N THR A 35 -13.22 0.48 -15.84
CA THR A 35 -12.62 0.49 -14.50
C THR A 35 -11.48 1.49 -14.52
N THR A 36 -11.55 2.54 -13.70
CA THR A 36 -10.44 3.48 -13.51
C THR A 36 -9.90 3.37 -12.10
N LEU A 37 -8.57 3.36 -12.00
CA LEU A 37 -7.85 3.36 -10.74
C LEU A 37 -7.16 4.71 -10.61
N MET A 38 -7.56 5.48 -9.61
CA MET A 38 -6.81 6.64 -9.19
C MET A 38 -5.95 6.26 -7.99
N LEU A 39 -4.64 6.29 -8.20
CA LEU A 39 -3.66 6.05 -7.17
C LEU A 39 -3.26 7.42 -6.61
N ASP A 40 -3.94 7.84 -5.55
CA ASP A 40 -3.54 9.02 -4.78
C ASP A 40 -2.37 8.67 -3.85
N GLY A 41 -1.75 9.67 -3.24
CA GLY A 41 -0.66 9.48 -2.29
C GLY A 41 -1.02 8.66 -1.03
N GLU A 42 -2.28 8.70 -0.59
CA GLU A 42 -2.73 8.09 0.68
C GLU A 42 -3.64 6.90 0.49
N GLU A 43 -4.41 6.91 -0.58
CA GLU A 43 -5.49 5.95 -0.83
C GLU A 43 -5.57 5.63 -2.31
N VAL A 44 -6.27 4.54 -2.61
CA VAL A 44 -6.57 4.13 -3.97
C VAL A 44 -8.08 4.14 -4.16
N ASN A 45 -8.51 4.81 -5.23
CA ASN A 45 -9.90 4.92 -5.62
C ASN A 45 -10.12 4.07 -6.88
N LYS A 46 -10.91 3.01 -6.75
CA LYS A 46 -11.40 2.20 -7.86
C LYS A 46 -12.79 2.68 -8.24
N THR A 47 -12.95 3.07 -9.49
CA THR A 47 -14.24 3.45 -10.06
C THR A 47 -14.62 2.45 -11.15
N ASP A 48 -15.68 1.70 -10.89
CA ASP A 48 -16.26 0.74 -11.84
C ASP A 48 -17.55 1.33 -12.42
N VAL A 49 -17.66 1.32 -13.74
CA VAL A 49 -18.85 1.77 -14.47
C VAL A 49 -19.45 0.58 -15.21
N ASN A 50 -20.69 0.26 -14.84
CA ASN A 50 -21.50 -0.79 -15.42
C ASN A 50 -22.65 -0.16 -16.22
N LEU A 51 -23.38 -0.98 -16.97
CA LEU A 51 -24.59 -0.55 -17.69
C LEU A 51 -25.69 -0.01 -16.75
N CYS A 52 -25.72 -0.46 -15.49
CA CYS A 52 -26.73 -0.08 -14.50
C CYS A 52 -26.30 1.04 -13.54
N GLY A 53 -25.05 1.52 -13.61
CA GLY A 53 -24.58 2.58 -12.71
C GLY A 53 -23.07 2.63 -12.51
N LYS A 54 -22.65 3.54 -11.63
CA LYS A 54 -21.26 3.78 -11.25
C LYS A 54 -21.04 3.36 -9.80
N THR A 55 -20.05 2.51 -9.56
CA THR A 55 -19.62 2.10 -8.23
C THR A 55 -18.23 2.68 -7.96
N VAL A 56 -18.06 3.34 -6.82
CA VAL A 56 -16.77 3.91 -6.40
C VAL A 56 -16.38 3.24 -5.08
N SER A 57 -15.19 2.64 -5.06
CA SER A 57 -14.59 2.01 -3.88
C SER A 57 -13.28 2.73 -3.55
N ARG A 58 -13.15 3.18 -2.31
CA ARG A 58 -11.97 3.89 -1.80
C ARG A 58 -11.36 3.07 -0.68
N ARG A 59 -10.06 2.81 -0.75
CA ARG A 59 -9.34 2.06 0.29
C ARG A 59 -7.96 2.66 0.55
N PRO A 60 -7.54 2.78 1.82
CA PRO A 60 -6.16 3.14 2.15
C PRO A 60 -5.21 1.99 1.86
N TYR A 61 -3.95 2.31 1.49
CA TYR A 61 -2.96 1.28 1.13
C TYR A 61 -2.67 0.30 2.28
N GLY A 62 -2.85 0.72 3.53
CA GLY A 62 -2.70 -0.14 4.71
C GLY A 62 -3.78 -1.22 4.84
N GLU A 63 -4.94 -1.04 4.19
CA GLU A 63 -6.06 -1.99 4.23
C GLU A 63 -6.20 -2.82 2.95
N LEU A 64 -5.33 -2.62 1.96
CA LEU A 64 -5.36 -3.38 0.70
C LEU A 64 -5.08 -4.88 0.88
N GLY A 65 -4.51 -5.29 2.03
CA GLY A 65 -4.15 -6.68 2.28
C GLY A 65 -2.97 -7.13 1.43
N SER A 66 -3.10 -8.26 0.74
CA SER A 66 -2.14 -8.68 -0.28
C SER A 66 -2.56 -8.18 -1.66
N VAL A 67 -1.59 -7.78 -2.47
CA VAL A 67 -1.80 -7.43 -3.88
C VAL A 67 -1.10 -8.49 -4.70
N ASP A 68 -1.88 -9.36 -5.33
CA ASP A 68 -1.36 -10.52 -6.04
C ASP A 68 -1.88 -10.54 -7.49
N LYS A 69 -1.03 -11.06 -8.37
CA LYS A 69 -1.41 -11.36 -9.75
C LYS A 69 -2.11 -12.71 -9.76
N SER A 70 -3.36 -12.72 -10.22
CA SER A 70 -4.13 -13.93 -10.50
C SER A 70 -4.15 -14.16 -11.99
N ASN A 71 -4.20 -15.43 -12.40
CA ASN A 71 -4.37 -15.80 -13.79
C ASN A 71 -5.46 -16.86 -13.95
N CYS A 72 -6.29 -16.69 -14.97
CA CYS A 72 -7.30 -17.64 -15.40
C CYS A 72 -7.11 -17.92 -16.89
N LEU A 73 -6.57 -19.09 -17.22
CA LEU A 73 -6.32 -19.61 -18.57
C LEU A 73 -5.50 -18.68 -19.50
N CYS A 74 -6.11 -17.60 -20.01
CA CYS A 74 -5.49 -16.59 -20.88
C CYS A 74 -5.61 -15.16 -20.32
N CYS A 75 -6.24 -14.98 -19.16
CA CYS A 75 -6.54 -13.69 -18.56
C CYS A 75 -5.74 -13.51 -17.27
N TYR A 76 -5.10 -12.36 -17.12
CA TYR A 76 -4.40 -11.86 -15.95
C TYR A 76 -5.26 -10.83 -15.25
N SER A 77 -5.32 -10.91 -13.92
CA SER A 77 -6.02 -9.95 -13.09
C SER A 77 -5.20 -9.62 -11.85
N VAL A 78 -5.46 -8.46 -11.26
CA VAL A 78 -4.93 -8.06 -9.97
C VAL A 78 -6.00 -8.36 -8.93
N THR A 79 -5.66 -9.16 -7.93
CA THR A 79 -6.52 -9.40 -6.76
C THR A 79 -5.97 -8.61 -5.58
N SER A 80 -6.84 -7.82 -4.95
CA SER A 80 -6.51 -7.03 -3.76
C SER A 80 -7.75 -6.81 -2.89
N GLY A 81 -7.60 -6.14 -1.75
CA GLY A 81 -8.72 -5.70 -0.90
C GLY A 81 -9.75 -4.77 -1.59
N LEU A 82 -9.45 -4.28 -2.81
CA LEU A 82 -10.40 -3.57 -3.68
C LEU A 82 -11.26 -4.50 -4.58
N GLY A 83 -11.02 -5.80 -4.52
CA GLY A 83 -11.58 -6.79 -5.43
C GLY A 83 -10.66 -7.09 -6.62
N GLU A 84 -11.21 -7.80 -7.60
CA GLU A 84 -10.49 -8.21 -8.81
C GLU A 84 -10.50 -7.08 -9.87
N ILE A 85 -9.35 -6.87 -10.52
CA ILE A 85 -9.15 -5.87 -11.58
C ILE A 85 -8.52 -6.58 -12.78
N ALA A 86 -9.21 -6.60 -13.93
CA ALA A 86 -8.73 -7.28 -15.13
C ALA A 86 -8.67 -6.29 -16.32
N PRO A 87 -7.52 -5.60 -16.54
CA PRO A 87 -7.38 -4.68 -17.66
C PRO A 87 -7.40 -5.43 -19.00
N GLY A 88 -8.14 -4.93 -20.00
CA GLY A 88 -8.05 -5.43 -21.37
C GLY A 88 -8.42 -6.91 -21.56
N CYS A 89 -9.45 -7.42 -20.87
CA CYS A 89 -9.84 -8.84 -20.83
C CYS A 89 -8.80 -9.74 -20.15
N GLY A 90 -7.85 -9.15 -19.42
CA GLY A 90 -6.75 -9.85 -18.78
C GLY A 90 -5.63 -10.29 -19.74
N CYS A 91 -5.69 -10.00 -21.03
CA CYS A 91 -4.58 -10.35 -21.92
C CYS A 91 -3.41 -9.34 -21.84
N ASP A 92 -3.56 -8.27 -21.05
CA ASP A 92 -2.56 -7.21 -20.90
C ASP A 92 -1.70 -7.44 -19.65
N GLU A 93 -0.81 -8.44 -19.75
CA GLU A 93 0.07 -8.85 -18.67
C GLU A 93 0.95 -7.68 -18.16
N GLN A 94 1.44 -6.85 -19.08
CA GLN A 94 2.30 -5.73 -18.78
C GLN A 94 1.60 -4.69 -17.90
N LYS A 95 0.35 -4.34 -18.23
CA LYS A 95 -0.43 -3.42 -17.38
C LYS A 95 -0.77 -4.01 -16.02
N VAL A 96 -1.06 -5.31 -15.95
CA VAL A 96 -1.28 -5.99 -14.66
C VAL A 96 -0.03 -5.91 -13.80
N ASP A 97 1.15 -6.19 -14.37
CA ASP A 97 2.42 -6.12 -13.64
C ASP A 97 2.76 -4.69 -13.22
N GLU A 98 2.49 -3.70 -14.06
CA GLU A 98 2.66 -2.27 -13.73
C GLU A 98 1.77 -1.89 -12.53
N ILE A 99 0.49 -2.26 -12.55
CA ILE A 99 -0.45 -1.98 -11.45
C ILE A 99 0.02 -2.67 -10.16
N VAL A 100 0.41 -3.95 -10.22
CA VAL A 100 0.89 -4.69 -9.04
C VAL A 100 2.16 -4.07 -8.48
N SER A 101 3.12 -3.70 -9.33
CA SER A 101 4.37 -3.07 -8.93
C SER A 101 4.12 -1.73 -8.24
N ASP A 102 3.31 -0.86 -8.84
CA ASP A 102 2.97 0.46 -8.30
C ASP A 102 2.27 0.35 -6.94
N LEU A 103 1.27 -0.54 -6.82
CA LEU A 103 0.56 -0.75 -5.57
C LEU A 103 1.49 -1.28 -4.47
N LYS A 104 2.34 -2.28 -4.79
CA LYS A 104 3.32 -2.82 -3.83
C LYS A 104 4.35 -1.79 -3.39
N GLN A 105 4.82 -0.95 -4.32
CA GLN A 105 5.79 0.10 -4.00
C GLN A 105 5.19 1.13 -3.04
N ARG A 106 3.95 1.58 -3.29
CA ARG A 106 3.24 2.52 -2.41
C ARG A 106 2.94 1.91 -1.04
N MET A 107 2.52 0.64 -1.00
CA MET A 107 2.33 -0.10 0.25
C MET A 107 3.64 -0.20 1.06
N LYS A 108 4.76 -0.50 0.40
CA LYS A 108 6.07 -0.60 1.06
C LYS A 108 6.49 0.75 1.64
N GLY A 109 6.38 1.85 0.88
CA GLY A 109 6.72 3.19 1.37
C GLY A 109 5.95 3.56 2.64
N ARG A 110 4.68 3.16 2.75
CA ARG A 110 3.87 3.37 3.95
C ARG A 110 4.25 2.43 5.09
N GLY A 111 4.60 1.17 4.79
CA GLY A 111 5.16 0.24 5.78
C GLY A 111 6.43 0.78 6.43
N ASP A 112 7.32 1.36 5.63
CA ASP A 112 8.57 1.97 6.10
C ASP A 112 8.28 3.23 6.93
N THR A 113 7.30 4.05 6.53
CA THR A 113 6.86 5.22 7.32
C THR A 113 6.34 4.80 8.71
N GLY A 114 5.55 3.73 8.78
CA GLY A 114 5.08 3.18 10.05
C GLY A 114 6.20 2.60 10.92
N GLN A 115 7.27 2.08 10.31
CA GLN A 115 8.46 1.67 11.05
C GLN A 115 9.24 2.87 11.59
N ILE A 116 9.41 3.93 10.81
CA ILE A 116 10.08 5.17 11.24
C ILE A 116 9.34 5.79 12.42
N ALA A 117 8.02 5.96 12.33
CA ALA A 117 7.23 6.55 13.41
C ALA A 117 7.33 5.74 14.72
N ARG A 118 7.36 4.41 14.63
CA ARG A 118 7.56 3.54 15.80
C ARG A 118 8.98 3.64 16.35
N ALA A 119 9.99 3.76 15.49
CA ALA A 119 11.37 3.96 15.91
C ALA A 119 11.55 5.31 16.63
N GLU A 120 10.92 6.38 16.13
CA GLU A 120 10.90 7.69 16.78
C GLU A 120 10.26 7.63 18.18
N GLU A 121 9.10 6.97 18.31
CA GLU A 121 8.45 6.79 19.62
C GLU A 121 9.31 5.95 20.58
N GLN A 122 10.02 4.95 20.06
CA GLN A 122 10.95 4.14 20.86
C GLN A 122 12.15 4.96 21.35
N LEU A 123 12.70 5.84 20.51
CA LEU A 123 13.80 6.74 20.88
C LEU A 123 13.38 7.70 22.00
N ASP A 124 12.17 8.25 21.94
CA ASP A 124 11.64 9.10 23.02
C ASP A 124 11.52 8.35 24.35
N LYS A 125 11.05 7.10 24.32
CA LYS A 125 10.96 6.25 25.53
C LYS A 125 12.33 5.92 26.10
N ILE A 126 13.32 5.66 25.24
CA ILE A 126 14.71 5.40 25.66
C ILE A 126 15.27 6.66 26.33
N ALA A 127 15.09 7.84 25.75
CA ALA A 127 15.55 9.10 26.35
C ALA A 127 14.93 9.34 27.74
N GLN A 128 13.64 9.02 27.92
CA GLN A 128 13.00 9.09 29.23
C GLN A 128 13.52 8.07 30.24
N LEU A 129 13.89 6.87 29.77
CA LEU A 129 14.49 5.82 30.60
C LEU A 129 15.90 6.21 31.04
N GLU A 130 16.72 6.73 30.13
CA GLU A 130 18.07 7.23 30.43
C GLU A 130 18.03 8.29 31.53
N ALA A 131 17.15 9.29 31.40
CA ALA A 131 16.98 10.32 32.42
C ALA A 131 16.61 9.75 33.80
N LYS A 132 15.79 8.68 33.85
CA LYS A 132 15.44 8.02 35.12
C LYS A 132 16.60 7.20 35.69
N VAL A 133 17.36 6.52 34.83
CA VAL A 133 18.54 5.76 35.23
C VAL A 133 19.59 6.69 35.83
N ASP A 134 19.83 7.84 35.20
CA ASP A 134 20.76 8.85 35.70
C ASP A 134 20.38 9.34 37.10
N LEU A 135 19.10 9.63 37.33
CA LEU A 135 18.60 10.03 38.65
C LEU A 135 18.78 8.93 39.71
N ILE A 136 18.61 7.66 39.34
CA ILE A 136 18.81 6.54 40.26
C ILE A 136 20.30 6.36 40.58
N LEU A 137 21.17 6.47 39.58
CA LEU A 137 22.62 6.36 39.76
C LEU A 137 23.14 7.48 40.68
N ASP A 138 22.67 8.71 40.47
CA ASP A 138 22.97 9.86 41.32
C ASP A 138 22.48 9.63 42.76
N HIS A 139 21.24 9.16 42.92
CA HIS A 139 20.70 8.83 44.24
C HIS A 139 21.49 7.74 44.99
N LEU A 140 22.08 6.80 44.25
CA LEU A 140 22.88 5.70 44.80
C LEU A 140 24.38 6.02 44.89
N ASN A 141 24.82 7.23 44.52
CA ASN A 141 26.24 7.61 44.43
C ASN A 141 27.08 6.63 43.59
N ILE A 142 26.50 6.05 42.54
CA ILE A 142 27.21 5.16 41.63
C ILE A 142 27.83 6.01 40.52
N PRO A 143 29.15 5.91 40.27
CA PRO A 143 29.79 6.67 39.22
C PRO A 143 29.20 6.31 37.85
N GLN A 144 28.94 7.33 37.05
CA GLN A 144 28.36 7.21 35.72
C GLN A 144 29.25 6.35 34.79
N PRO A 145 28.68 5.51 33.90
CA PRO A 145 29.46 4.63 33.02
C PRO A 145 30.45 5.39 32.11
N ASN A 146 30.12 6.62 31.73
CA ASN A 146 30.99 7.48 30.92
C ASN A 146 32.28 7.91 31.63
N GLU A 147 32.30 7.90 32.96
CA GLU A 147 33.50 8.20 33.74
C GLU A 147 34.39 6.96 33.94
N MET A 148 33.81 5.75 33.97
CA MET A 148 34.57 4.50 34.06
C MET A 148 35.43 4.23 32.81
N ASN A 149 34.95 4.56 31.61
CA ASN A 149 35.70 4.31 30.37
C ASN A 149 36.86 5.29 30.13
N ARG A 150 36.86 6.48 30.77
CA ARG A 150 37.98 7.43 30.67
C ARG A 150 39.16 7.10 31.58
N ASN A 151 38.95 6.29 32.62
CA ASN A 151 39.99 5.91 33.58
C ASN A 151 40.74 4.61 33.19
N LEU A 152 40.43 4.04 32.02
CA LEU A 152 41.02 2.81 31.49
C LEU A 152 41.79 3.01 30.18
N ALA A 153 41.96 4.26 29.73
CA ALA A 153 42.80 4.66 28.59
C ALA A 153 43.97 5.52 29.09
#